data_AF-A0A381ZWV7-F1
#
_entry.id   AF-A0A381ZWV7-F1
#
_cell.length_a   1.000
_cell.length_b   1.000
_cell.length_c   1.000
_cell.angle_alpha   90.00
_cell.angle_beta   90.00
_cell.angle_gamma   90.00
#
_symmetry.space_group_name_H-M   'P 1'
#
loop_
_entity.id
_entity.type
_entity.pdbx_description
1 polymer ?
#
loop_
_entity_poly.entity_id
_entity_poly.type
_entity_poly.pdbx_seq_one_letter_code
_entity_poly.pdbx_strand_id
1 'polypeptide(L)'
;MKSFRWMVLMCLVPFVQAPNAADWPSYRHDGNRSAVSAEAVSGKLNPQWVFESRHRPRTAWPMPGEETPRMHSDRAYNVVVSGRTLFFGNNVDNHVYALDTRTAEERWRFAA
;
A
#
# COMPACT_ATOMS: atom_id res chain seq x y z
N MET A 1 32.74 -47.59 -34.80
CA MET A 1 32.44 -46.19 -34.43
C MET A 1 31.45 -46.23 -33.27
N LYS A 2 31.86 -45.91 -32.04
CA LYS A 2 31.00 -46.02 -30.85
C LYS A 2 30.33 -44.67 -30.60
N SER A 3 29.01 -44.61 -30.76
CA SER A 3 28.22 -43.39 -30.51
C SER A 3 28.09 -43.14 -29.01
N PHE A 4 28.65 -42.03 -28.53
CA PHE A 4 28.56 -41.60 -27.14
C PHE A 4 27.30 -40.72 -26.99
N ARG A 5 26.22 -41.26 -26.39
CA ARG A 5 25.02 -40.48 -26.08
C ARG A 5 25.25 -39.69 -24.79
N TRP A 6 25.35 -38.37 -24.90
CA TRP A 6 25.33 -37.46 -23.77
C TRP A 6 23.88 -37.36 -23.26
N MET A 7 23.62 -37.91 -22.08
CA MET A 7 22.34 -37.75 -21.39
C MET A 7 22.44 -36.50 -20.51
N VAL A 8 21.82 -35.40 -20.94
CA VAL A 8 21.70 -34.17 -20.15
C VAL A 8 20.59 -34.37 -19.12
N LEU A 9 20.96 -34.41 -17.84
CA LEU A 9 20.01 -34.45 -16.74
C LEU A 9 19.54 -33.01 -16.46
N MET A 10 18.30 -32.70 -16.85
CA MET A 10 17.71 -31.37 -16.66
C MET A 10 17.05 -31.30 -15.27
N CYS A 11 17.76 -30.76 -14.29
CA CYS A 11 17.21 -30.50 -12.95
C CYS A 11 16.17 -29.37 -13.02
N LEU A 12 14.89 -29.73 -12.88
CA LEU A 12 13.81 -28.78 -12.64
C LEU A 12 13.88 -28.30 -11.18
N VAL A 13 14.33 -27.06 -10.98
CA VAL A 13 14.24 -26.39 -9.68
C VAL A 13 12.85 -25.75 -9.59
N PRO A 14 11.98 -26.15 -8.64
CA PRO A 14 10.70 -25.50 -8.46
C PRO A 14 10.93 -24.09 -7.91
N PHE A 15 10.51 -23.08 -8.68
CA PHE A 15 10.53 -21.68 -8.26
C PHE A 15 9.35 -21.43 -7.33
N VAL A 16 9.58 -21.48 -6.02
CA VAL A 16 8.55 -21.13 -5.03
C VAL A 16 8.43 -19.60 -5.01
N GLN A 17 7.41 -19.05 -5.68
CA GLN A 17 7.07 -17.65 -5.52
C GLN A 17 6.42 -17.46 -4.15
N ALA A 18 7.04 -16.66 -3.29
CA ALA A 18 6.36 -16.18 -2.09
C ALA A 18 5.13 -15.38 -2.51
N PRO A 19 3.97 -15.54 -1.84
CA PRO A 19 2.81 -14.71 -2.12
C PRO A 19 3.19 -13.25 -1.88
N ASN A 20 3.08 -12.42 -2.91
CA ASN A 20 3.12 -10.98 -2.76
C ASN A 20 1.70 -10.51 -2.51
N ALA A 21 1.55 -9.61 -1.54
CA ALA A 21 0.29 -8.91 -1.37
C ALA A 21 -0.03 -8.12 -2.64
N ALA A 22 -1.31 -8.04 -2.99
CA ALA A 22 -1.77 -7.21 -4.09
C ALA A 22 -1.57 -5.72 -3.78
N ASP A 23 -1.35 -4.94 -4.83
CA ASP A 23 -1.26 -3.48 -4.72
C ASP A 23 -2.62 -2.88 -4.32
N TRP A 24 -2.58 -1.66 -3.79
CA TRP A 24 -3.77 -0.84 -3.52
C TRP A 24 -3.67 0.46 -4.32
N PRO A 25 -3.85 0.41 -5.65
CA PRO A 25 -3.34 1.44 -6.55
C PRO A 25 -4.12 2.76 -6.52
N SER A 26 -5.35 2.77 -6.00
CA SER A 26 -6.19 3.97 -5.98
C SER A 26 -7.01 4.13 -4.70
N TYR A 27 -7.61 5.32 -4.56
CA TYR A 27 -8.58 5.57 -3.49
C TYR A 27 -9.66 4.49 -3.50
N ARG A 28 -9.81 3.79 -2.37
CA ARG A 28 -10.71 2.64 -2.20
C ARG A 28 -10.43 1.49 -3.19
N HIS A 29 -9.15 1.14 -3.37
CA HIS A 29 -8.61 -0.01 -4.09
C HIS A 29 -8.66 0.09 -5.62
N ASP A 30 -9.84 0.29 -6.20
CA ASP A 30 -10.05 0.18 -7.64
C ASP A 30 -10.92 1.31 -8.22
N GLY A 31 -11.13 1.32 -9.53
CA GLY A 31 -11.96 2.30 -10.23
C GLY A 31 -13.43 2.31 -9.79
N ASN A 32 -13.93 1.19 -9.23
CA ASN A 32 -15.26 1.10 -8.66
C ASN A 32 -15.31 1.63 -7.21
N ARG A 33 -14.15 1.99 -6.64
CA ARG A 33 -14.00 2.44 -5.24
C ARG A 33 -14.57 1.40 -4.27
N SER A 34 -14.34 0.12 -4.54
CA SER A 34 -14.93 -0.98 -3.77
C SER A 34 -14.50 -0.99 -2.30
N ALA A 35 -13.27 -0.56 -2.00
CA ALA A 35 -12.62 -0.70 -0.70
C ALA A 35 -12.51 -2.16 -0.21
N VAL A 36 -12.37 -3.12 -1.12
CA VAL A 36 -12.17 -4.54 -0.79
C VAL A 36 -10.93 -5.10 -1.48
N SER A 37 -10.24 -6.03 -0.82
CA SER A 37 -9.21 -6.90 -1.42
C SER A 37 -9.77 -8.32 -1.53
N ALA A 38 -9.25 -9.10 -2.48
CA ALA A 38 -9.55 -10.53 -2.60
C ALA A 38 -8.79 -11.38 -1.57
N GLU A 39 -7.81 -10.78 -0.87
CA GLU A 39 -6.96 -11.48 0.08
C GLU A 39 -7.69 -11.81 1.37
N ALA A 40 -7.56 -13.06 1.82
CA ALA A 40 -8.01 -13.47 3.12
C ALA A 40 -6.91 -13.22 4.16
N VAL A 41 -7.22 -12.43 5.18
CA VAL A 41 -6.35 -12.27 6.34
C VAL A 41 -6.81 -13.25 7.42
N SER A 42 -5.99 -14.25 7.73
CA SER A 42 -6.29 -15.25 8.76
C SER A 42 -5.56 -14.96 10.07
N GLY A 43 -6.18 -15.29 11.20
CA GLY A 43 -5.53 -15.30 12.51
C GLY A 43 -5.68 -13.99 13.29
N LYS A 44 -4.94 -13.90 14.40
CA LYS A 44 -4.94 -12.72 15.27
C LYS A 44 -4.02 -11.65 14.70
N LEU A 45 -4.57 -10.48 14.42
CA LEU A 45 -3.80 -9.32 13.98
C LEU A 45 -3.03 -8.68 15.14
N ASN A 46 -1.79 -8.29 14.87
CA ASN A 46 -0.99 -7.45 15.74
C ASN A 46 -0.43 -6.27 14.92
N PRO A 47 -0.28 -5.08 15.53
CA PRO A 47 0.38 -3.96 14.88
C PRO A 47 1.83 -4.36 14.54
N GLN A 48 2.25 -4.07 13.31
CA GLN A 48 3.64 -4.26 12.87
C GLN A 48 4.44 -2.97 13.09
N TRP A 49 3.82 -1.83 12.82
CA TRP A 49 4.37 -0.50 13.02
C TRP A 49 3.24 0.53 13.13
N VAL A 50 3.57 1.71 13.65
CA VAL A 50 2.71 2.89 13.63
C VAL A 50 3.54 4.04 13.09
N PHE A 51 3.03 4.69 12.05
CA PHE A 51 3.62 5.92 11.54
C PHE A 51 2.80 7.11 12.02
N GLU A 52 3.43 8.01 12.78
CA GLU A 52 2.84 9.27 13.20
C GLU A 52 3.37 10.40 12.33
N SER A 53 2.53 10.92 11.44
CA SER A 53 2.86 12.16 10.72
C SER A 53 3.03 13.31 11.71
N ARG A 54 3.96 14.23 11.41
CA ARG A 54 4.20 15.46 12.18
C ARG A 54 2.93 16.26 12.41
N HIS A 55 2.00 16.22 11.44
CA HIS A 55 0.74 16.94 11.49
C HIS A 55 -0.43 15.98 11.34
N ARG A 56 -1.46 16.15 12.18
CA ARG A 56 -2.76 15.47 11.99
C ARG A 56 -3.50 16.10 10.81
N PRO A 57 -4.34 15.34 10.09
CA PRO A 57 -5.17 15.89 9.03
C PRO A 57 -5.98 17.10 9.54
N ARG A 58 -6.00 18.18 8.76
CA ARG A 58 -6.81 19.37 9.06
C ARG A 58 -8.02 19.39 8.15
N THR A 59 -9.21 19.22 8.70
CA THR A 59 -10.45 19.24 7.90
C THR A 59 -10.72 20.64 7.38
N ALA A 60 -11.15 20.75 6.13
CA ALA A 60 -11.52 22.03 5.51
C ALA A 60 -12.79 22.63 6.16
N TRP A 61 -13.71 21.78 6.64
CA TRP A 61 -15.00 22.20 7.18
C TRP A 61 -15.16 21.75 8.65
N PRO A 62 -15.09 22.66 9.64
CA PRO A 62 -15.28 22.32 11.04
C PRO A 62 -16.76 21.99 11.34
N MET A 63 -17.00 21.15 12.35
CA MET A 63 -18.35 20.94 12.88
C MET A 63 -18.83 22.21 13.62
N PRO A 64 -20.13 22.57 13.58
CA PRO A 64 -21.25 21.86 12.97
C PRO A 64 -21.58 22.43 11.59
N GLY A 65 -20.77 22.15 10.56
CA GLY A 65 -21.14 22.50 9.18
C GLY A 65 -22.38 21.72 8.75
N GLU A 66 -23.54 22.38 8.73
CA GLU A 66 -24.87 21.81 8.44
C GLU A 66 -25.06 21.26 7.01
N GLU A 67 -24.07 21.36 6.13
CA GLU A 67 -24.14 20.67 4.86
C GLU A 67 -23.88 19.17 5.05
N THR A 68 -24.83 18.36 4.56
CA THR A 68 -24.78 16.89 4.47
C THR A 68 -23.37 16.30 4.30
N PRO A 69 -23.07 15.07 4.80
CA PRO A 69 -21.74 14.43 4.93
C PRO A 69 -20.94 14.17 3.62
N ARG A 70 -20.94 15.11 2.68
CA ARG A 70 -20.53 14.85 1.30
C ARG A 70 -19.02 14.78 1.12
N MET A 71 -18.20 15.23 2.07
CA MET A 71 -16.73 15.21 1.94
C MET A 71 -15.99 15.09 3.28
N HIS A 72 -16.05 13.93 3.94
CA HIS A 72 -15.16 13.60 5.07
C HIS A 72 -13.86 12.91 4.61
N SER A 73 -13.49 13.07 3.34
CA SER A 73 -12.29 12.46 2.75
C SER A 73 -10.98 13.02 3.34
N ASP A 74 -11.02 14.18 3.99
CA ASP A 74 -9.90 14.88 4.60
C ASP A 74 -9.73 14.61 6.10
N ARG A 75 -10.54 13.72 6.69
CA ARG A 75 -10.42 13.31 8.10
C ARG A 75 -9.24 12.36 8.35
N ALA A 76 -8.69 11.76 7.30
CA ALA A 76 -7.57 10.84 7.36
C ALA A 76 -6.69 11.01 6.12
N TYR A 77 -5.41 10.67 6.25
CA TYR A 77 -4.54 10.51 5.10
C TYR A 77 -4.88 9.18 4.43
N ASN A 78 -5.61 9.25 3.32
CA ASN A 78 -5.90 8.07 2.53
C ASN A 78 -4.61 7.58 1.87
N VAL A 79 -4.43 6.26 1.86
CA VAL A 79 -3.21 5.63 1.37
C VAL A 79 -3.48 4.91 0.05
N VAL A 80 -2.46 4.89 -0.80
CA VAL A 80 -2.35 3.96 -1.93
C VAL A 80 -1.03 3.21 -1.81
N VAL A 81 -0.98 1.99 -2.31
CA VAL A 81 0.20 1.13 -2.25
C VAL A 81 0.52 0.63 -3.64
N SER A 82 1.79 0.75 -4.05
CA SER A 82 2.31 0.02 -5.19
C SER A 82 3.62 -0.69 -4.82
N GLY A 83 3.63 -2.01 -5.03
CA GLY A 83 4.66 -2.91 -4.55
C GLY A 83 4.91 -2.76 -3.05
N ARG A 84 6.10 -2.26 -2.70
CA ARG A 84 6.56 -2.09 -1.31
C ARG A 84 6.53 -0.64 -0.85
N THR A 85 5.80 0.22 -1.55
CA THR A 85 5.73 1.64 -1.24
C THR A 85 4.30 2.07 -1.00
N LEU A 86 4.07 2.62 0.19
CA LEU A 86 2.83 3.27 0.58
C LEU A 86 2.97 4.76 0.34
N PHE A 87 1.95 5.37 -0.26
CA PHE A 87 1.89 6.80 -0.53
C PHE A 87 0.70 7.44 0.17
N PHE A 88 0.89 8.63 0.70
CA PHE A 88 -0.21 9.47 1.19
C PHE A 88 0.11 10.95 1.03
N GLY A 89 -0.94 11.76 0.89
CA GLY A 89 -0.84 13.22 0.87
C GLY A 89 -1.12 13.81 2.25
N ASN A 90 -0.28 14.75 2.67
CA ASN A 90 -0.48 15.54 3.88
C ASN A 90 -0.95 16.95 3.50
N ASN A 91 -2.17 17.28 3.91
CA ASN A 91 -2.80 18.56 3.58
C ASN A 91 -2.44 19.72 4.51
N VAL A 92 -1.59 19.47 5.52
CA VAL A 92 -1.12 20.50 6.45
C VAL A 92 0.22 21.06 6.00
N ASP A 93 1.14 20.20 5.57
CA ASP A 93 2.47 20.60 5.10
C ASP A 93 2.62 20.53 3.57
N ASN A 94 1.58 20.14 2.83
CA ASN A 94 1.54 20.05 1.37
C ASN A 94 2.57 19.10 0.77
N HIS A 95 2.86 17.98 1.44
CA HIS A 95 3.75 16.95 0.91
C HIS A 95 3.00 15.68 0.50
N VAL A 96 3.56 14.98 -0.48
CA VAL A 96 3.32 13.56 -0.71
C VAL A 96 4.45 12.79 -0.07
N TYR A 97 4.11 11.85 0.81
CA TYR A 97 5.05 10.95 1.46
C TYR A 97 5.05 9.59 0.80
N ALA A 98 6.21 8.96 0.73
CA ALA A 98 6.39 7.59 0.31
C ALA A 98 7.11 6.80 1.41
N LEU A 99 6.46 5.77 1.96
CA LEU A 99 6.97 4.95 3.04
C LEU A 99 7.21 3.51 2.58
N ASP A 100 8.17 2.83 3.20
CA ASP A 100 8.31 1.38 3.07
C ASP A 100 7.19 0.65 3.85
N THR A 101 6.50 -0.31 3.22
CA THR A 101 5.36 -1.01 3.85
C THR A 101 5.76 -1.97 4.97
N ARG A 102 7.03 -2.38 5.06
CA ARG A 102 7.52 -3.29 6.11
C ARG A 102 8.02 -2.54 7.34
N THR A 103 8.65 -1.37 7.15
CA THR A 103 9.32 -0.63 8.24
C THR A 103 8.64 0.68 8.61
N ALA A 104 7.77 1.22 7.75
CA ALA A 104 7.21 2.57 7.84
C ALA A 104 8.23 3.70 7.67
N GLU A 105 9.47 3.40 7.29
CA GLU A 105 10.49 4.41 7.07
C GLU A 105 10.20 5.23 5.81
N GLU A 106 10.41 6.55 5.90
CA GLU A 106 10.29 7.45 4.75
C GLU A 106 11.34 7.09 3.71
N ARG A 107 10.89 6.69 2.52
CA ARG A 107 11.75 6.50 1.35
C ARG A 107 12.06 7.83 0.69
N TRP A 108 11.05 8.68 0.57
CA TRP A 108 11.15 10.06 0.10
C TRP A 108 9.87 10.83 0.43
N ARG A 109 9.93 12.16 0.27
CA ARG A 109 8.76 13.02 0.20
C ARG A 109 8.94 14.09 -0.88
N PHE A 110 7.82 14.57 -1.40
CA PHE A 110 7.77 15.62 -2.41
C PHE A 110 6.85 16.75 -1.95
N ALA A 111 7.32 17.99 -1.99
CA ALA A 111 6.51 19.17 -1.72
C ALA A 111 5.81 19.61 -3.02
N ALA A 112 4.48 19.73 -2.98
CA ALA A 112 3.68 20.19 -4.11
C ALA A 112 3.67 21.73 -4.22
#